data_AF-A0A376W0Y4-F1
#
_entry.id   AF-A0A376W0Y4-F1
#
_cell.length_a   1.000
_cell.length_b   1.000
_cell.length_c   1.000
_cell.angle_alpha   90.00
_cell.angle_beta   90.00
_cell.angle_gamma   90.00
#
_symmetry.space_group_name_H-M   'P 1'
#
loop_
_entity.id
_entity.type
_entity.pdbx_description
1 polymer ?
#
loop_
_entity_poly.entity_id
_entity_poly.type
_entity_poly.pdbx_seq_one_letter_code
_entity_poly.pdbx_strand_id
1 'polypeptide(L)'
;MSELLSFALFLASVLIYAWKAGRNTWWFAATLTVLGLFVVLNITLFASDYFTGDGINDAVLYTLTNSLTGAGVSKYILPGIGIVLGLAAVFGALGWILRRRRHHPHHFGYSLLALLLALGSVDASPAFRQITELVKSQSRDGDPDFAAYYKEPSRTIPDPKLNLVYIYGESLERTYFDNEAFPDLTPELGALKNEGLDFSHTQQLPGTDYTIAGMVASQCGIPLFAPFEGNASASVSSFFRRTSVWAIF
;
A
#
# COMPACT_ATOMS: atom_id res chain seq x y z
N MET A 1 16.01 5.16 -9.24
CA MET A 1 16.41 4.88 -10.65
C MET A 1 15.31 4.22 -11.48
N SER A 2 14.51 3.30 -10.90
CA SER A 2 13.40 2.61 -11.59
C SER A 2 12.29 3.54 -12.10
N GLU A 3 11.91 4.56 -11.33
CA GLU A 3 10.86 5.52 -11.71
C GLU A 3 11.18 6.28 -13.00
N LEU A 4 12.33 6.96 -13.04
CA LEU A 4 12.76 7.72 -14.22
C LEU A 4 12.87 6.84 -15.47
N LEU A 5 13.33 5.59 -15.29
CA LEU A 5 13.37 4.61 -16.38
C LEU A 5 11.96 4.25 -16.86
N SER A 6 11.03 3.97 -15.94
CA SER A 6 9.65 3.62 -16.28
C SER A 6 8.93 4.76 -17.05
N PHE A 7 9.11 6.01 -16.61
CA PHE A 7 8.58 7.18 -17.30
C PHE A 7 9.24 7.43 -18.67
N ALA A 8 10.55 7.23 -18.78
CA ALA A 8 11.26 7.35 -20.06
C ALA A 8 10.75 6.30 -21.08
N LEU A 9 10.55 5.05 -20.63
CA LEU A 9 9.99 3.98 -21.46
C LEU A 9 8.54 4.28 -21.89
N PHE A 10 7.72 4.82 -20.98
CA PHE A 10 6.35 5.26 -21.26
C PHE A 10 6.33 6.35 -22.35
N LEU A 11 7.13 7.41 -22.19
CA LEU A 11 7.21 8.50 -23.17
C LEU A 11 7.75 8.01 -24.51
N ALA A 12 8.79 7.15 -24.51
CA ALA A 12 9.33 6.57 -25.72
C ALA A 12 8.29 5.72 -26.46
N SER A 13 7.49 4.92 -25.75
CA SER A 13 6.37 4.17 -26.33
C SER A 13 5.35 5.08 -27.00
N VAL A 14 4.90 6.13 -26.30
CA VAL A 14 3.92 7.11 -26.83
C VAL A 14 4.46 7.79 -28.08
N LEU A 15 5.71 8.26 -28.07
CA LEU A 15 6.33 8.96 -29.20
C LEU A 15 6.53 8.05 -30.42
N ILE A 16 7.05 6.82 -30.20
CA ILE A 16 7.27 5.85 -31.29
C ILE A 16 5.94 5.45 -31.91
N TYR A 17 4.92 5.19 -31.09
CA TYR A 17 3.59 4.85 -31.58
C TYR A 17 2.98 6.04 -32.36
N ALA A 18 2.97 7.24 -31.76
CA ALA A 18 2.32 8.41 -32.36
C ALA A 18 3.00 8.91 -33.65
N TRP A 19 4.31 8.69 -33.82
CA TRP A 19 5.07 9.19 -34.96
C TRP A 19 5.31 8.16 -36.06
N LYS A 20 5.49 6.88 -35.69
CA LYS A 20 5.94 5.85 -36.63
C LYS A 20 5.01 4.64 -36.76
N ALA A 21 4.09 4.42 -35.82
CA ALA A 21 3.12 3.34 -35.96
C ALA A 21 1.95 3.78 -36.84
N GLY A 22 1.78 3.11 -37.98
CA GLY A 22 0.63 3.37 -38.86
C GLY A 22 -0.64 2.61 -38.45
N ARG A 23 -1.67 2.72 -39.30
CA ARG A 23 -3.08 2.41 -38.99
C ARG A 23 -3.37 0.91 -38.75
N ASN A 24 -3.37 0.48 -37.49
CA ASN A 24 -3.95 -0.81 -37.07
C ASN A 24 -4.69 -0.66 -35.73
N THR A 25 -5.96 -1.08 -35.70
CA THR A 25 -6.84 -1.00 -34.52
C THR A 25 -6.42 -1.92 -33.39
N TRP A 26 -5.85 -3.08 -33.70
CA TRP A 26 -5.39 -4.05 -32.70
C TRP A 26 -4.17 -3.52 -31.94
N TRP A 27 -3.13 -3.08 -32.65
CA TRP A 27 -1.93 -2.48 -32.05
C TRP A 27 -2.24 -1.22 -31.25
N PHE A 28 -3.22 -0.43 -31.72
CA PHE A 28 -3.70 0.75 -31.00
C PHE A 28 -4.35 0.36 -29.68
N ALA A 29 -5.28 -0.60 -29.71
CA ALA A 29 -5.96 -1.06 -28.52
C ALA A 29 -4.97 -1.66 -27.52
N ALA A 30 -4.09 -2.57 -27.95
CA ALA A 30 -3.08 -3.18 -27.10
C ALA A 30 -2.16 -2.14 -26.43
N THR A 31 -1.62 -1.20 -27.21
CA THR A 31 -0.72 -0.16 -26.68
C THR A 31 -1.45 0.78 -25.73
N LEU A 32 -2.67 1.20 -26.07
CA LEU A 32 -3.49 2.07 -25.20
C LEU A 32 -3.85 1.36 -23.89
N THR A 33 -4.17 0.06 -23.92
CA THR A 33 -4.46 -0.72 -22.72
C THR A 33 -3.24 -0.81 -21.81
N VAL A 34 -2.05 -1.10 -22.33
CA VAL A 34 -0.83 -1.19 -21.51
C VAL A 34 -0.42 0.16 -20.93
N LEU A 35 -0.47 1.23 -21.73
CA LEU A 35 -0.22 2.60 -21.23
C LEU A 35 -1.27 3.04 -20.21
N GLY A 36 -2.53 2.66 -20.42
CA GLY A 36 -3.61 2.89 -19.48
C GLY A 36 -3.38 2.17 -18.15
N LEU A 37 -2.94 0.90 -18.21
CA LEU A 37 -2.57 0.14 -17.01
C LEU A 37 -1.43 0.80 -16.25
N PHE A 38 -0.38 1.26 -16.95
CA PHE A 38 0.71 2.01 -16.34
C PHE A 38 0.21 3.26 -15.59
N VAL A 39 -0.69 4.05 -16.20
CA VAL A 39 -1.27 5.24 -15.58
C VAL A 39 -2.07 4.87 -14.34
N VAL A 40 -2.93 3.85 -14.42
CA VAL A 40 -3.73 3.39 -13.28
C VAL A 40 -2.82 2.93 -12.14
N LEU A 41 -1.81 2.10 -12.42
CA LEU A 41 -0.85 1.62 -11.43
C LEU A 41 -0.12 2.75 -10.70
N ASN A 42 0.34 3.78 -11.43
CA ASN A 42 1.02 4.91 -10.82
C ASN A 42 0.08 5.79 -10.00
N ILE A 43 -1.17 5.97 -10.44
CA ILE A 43 -2.19 6.68 -9.65
C ILE A 43 -2.52 5.90 -8.39
N THR A 44 -2.66 4.57 -8.48
CA THR A 44 -2.86 3.71 -7.31
C THR A 44 -1.68 3.82 -6.34
N LEU A 45 -0.44 3.82 -6.84
CA LEU A 45 0.74 4.01 -6.00
C LEU A 45 0.73 5.36 -5.30
N PHE A 46 0.49 6.44 -6.04
CA PHE A 46 0.43 7.80 -5.48
C PHE A 46 -0.70 7.96 -4.46
N ALA A 47 -1.89 7.43 -4.76
CA ALA A 47 -3.00 7.43 -3.83
C ALA A 47 -2.70 6.60 -2.58
N SER A 48 -2.05 5.45 -2.74
CA SER A 48 -1.65 4.62 -1.62
C SER A 48 -0.62 5.33 -0.75
N ASP A 49 0.41 5.91 -1.35
CA ASP A 49 1.45 6.68 -0.66
C ASP A 49 0.89 7.90 0.10
N TYR A 50 -0.12 8.57 -0.46
CA TYR A 50 -0.84 9.63 0.24
C TYR A 50 -1.49 9.16 1.55
N PHE A 51 -1.93 7.89 1.62
CA PHE A 51 -2.58 7.33 2.80
C PHE A 51 -1.64 6.57 3.73
N THR A 52 -0.61 5.90 3.21
CA THR A 52 0.28 5.03 3.98
C THR A 52 1.66 5.63 4.25
N GLY A 53 2.10 6.59 3.43
CA GLY A 53 3.48 7.09 3.43
C GLY A 53 4.53 6.09 2.90
N ASP A 54 4.10 4.92 2.44
CA ASP A 54 4.98 3.83 1.96
C ASP A 54 4.41 3.10 0.72
N GLY A 55 3.59 3.79 -0.06
CA GLY A 55 2.96 3.22 -1.26
C GLY A 55 2.00 2.06 -1.00
N ILE A 56 2.03 1.04 -1.88
CA ILE A 56 1.12 -0.11 -1.90
C ILE A 56 1.67 -1.21 -0.99
N ASN A 57 1.10 -1.32 0.22
CA ASN A 57 1.51 -2.30 1.23
C ASN A 57 0.29 -3.06 1.82
N ASP A 58 0.53 -3.86 2.86
CA ASP A 58 -0.51 -4.65 3.55
C ASP A 58 -1.62 -3.76 4.14
N ALA A 59 -1.34 -2.51 4.52
CA ALA A 59 -2.35 -1.59 5.05
C ALA A 59 -3.38 -1.18 3.99
N VAL A 60 -2.94 -0.93 2.75
CA VAL A 60 -3.84 -0.68 1.60
C VAL A 60 -4.71 -1.89 1.36
N LEU A 61 -4.11 -3.08 1.35
CA LEU A 61 -4.84 -4.33 1.14
C LEU A 61 -5.89 -4.54 2.23
N TYR A 62 -5.50 -4.45 3.50
CA TYR A 62 -6.39 -4.59 4.65
C TYR A 62 -7.58 -3.63 4.57
N THR A 63 -7.33 -2.38 4.18
CA THR A 63 -8.37 -1.34 4.08
C THR A 63 -9.34 -1.60 2.92
N LEU A 64 -8.85 -2.14 1.80
CA LEU A 64 -9.68 -2.49 0.64
C LEU A 64 -10.50 -3.77 0.86
N THR A 65 -9.96 -4.75 1.59
CA THR A 65 -10.60 -6.04 1.81
C THR A 65 -11.55 -6.04 3.00
N ASN A 66 -11.33 -5.17 3.98
CA ASN A 66 -12.21 -5.07 5.15
C ASN A 66 -13.31 -4.04 4.98
N SER A 67 -14.34 -4.20 5.81
CA SER A 67 -15.52 -3.33 5.74
C SER A 67 -15.17 -1.91 6.17
N LEU A 68 -15.46 -0.93 5.31
CA LEU A 68 -15.35 0.50 5.59
C LEU A 68 -16.55 1.05 6.38
N THR A 69 -17.35 0.18 7.00
CA THR A 69 -18.54 0.61 7.76
C THR A 69 -18.12 1.46 8.96
N GLY A 70 -18.62 2.70 9.03
CA GLY A 70 -18.24 3.67 10.07
C GLY A 70 -17.04 4.54 9.70
N ALA A 71 -16.34 4.28 8.59
CA ALA A 71 -15.32 5.18 8.07
C ALA A 71 -15.96 6.44 7.46
N GLY A 72 -15.31 7.60 7.65
CA GLY A 72 -15.75 8.90 7.13
C GLY A 72 -15.59 9.07 5.61
N VAL A 73 -16.16 8.16 4.82
CA VAL A 73 -15.97 8.06 3.36
C VAL A 73 -16.47 9.27 2.58
N SER A 74 -17.38 10.07 3.15
CA SER A 74 -17.97 11.25 2.51
C SER A 74 -16.93 12.29 2.09
N LYS A 75 -15.82 12.40 2.85
CA LYS A 75 -14.72 13.34 2.57
C LYS A 75 -13.93 12.99 1.31
N TYR A 76 -14.01 11.73 0.86
CA TYR A 76 -13.22 11.20 -0.25
C TYR A 76 -14.00 11.12 -1.57
N ILE A 77 -15.30 11.43 -1.57
CA ILE A 77 -16.14 11.41 -2.78
C ILE A 77 -15.62 12.43 -3.82
N LEU A 78 -15.34 13.66 -3.40
CA LEU A 78 -14.89 14.72 -4.31
C LEU A 78 -13.50 14.43 -4.89
N PRO A 79 -12.48 14.06 -4.09
CA PRO A 79 -11.21 13.55 -4.63
C PRO A 79 -11.41 12.35 -5.57
N GLY A 80 -12.29 11.42 -5.23
CA GLY A 80 -12.60 10.25 -6.05
C GLY A 80 -13.15 10.62 -7.44
N ILE A 81 -14.09 11.56 -7.51
CA ILE A 81 -14.60 12.09 -8.79
C ILE A 81 -13.47 12.77 -9.56
N GLY A 82 -12.61 13.55 -8.88
CA GLY A 82 -11.45 14.19 -9.48
C GLY A 82 -10.50 13.18 -10.14
N ILE A 83 -10.21 12.06 -9.48
CA ILE A 83 -9.39 10.97 -10.02
C ILE A 83 -10.05 10.34 -11.25
N VAL A 84 -11.36 10.06 -11.20
CA VAL A 84 -12.09 9.47 -12.34
C VAL A 84 -12.08 10.41 -13.55
N LEU A 85 -12.33 11.70 -13.35
CA LEU A 85 -12.29 12.70 -14.41
C LEU A 85 -10.87 12.89 -14.96
N GLY A 86 -9.86 12.91 -14.09
CA GLY A 86 -8.45 12.97 -14.48
C GLY A 86 -8.04 11.77 -15.32
N LEU A 87 -8.42 10.55 -14.91
CA LEU A 87 -8.23 9.33 -15.68
C LEU A 87 -8.89 9.42 -17.05
N ALA A 88 -10.16 9.81 -17.11
CA ALA A 88 -10.88 9.97 -18.38
C ALA A 88 -10.18 10.98 -19.32
N ALA A 89 -9.69 12.10 -18.77
CA ALA A 89 -8.94 13.09 -19.52
C ALA A 89 -7.60 12.55 -20.04
N VAL A 90 -6.86 11.80 -19.22
CA VAL A 90 -5.58 11.17 -19.62
C VAL A 90 -5.80 10.11 -20.70
N PHE A 91 -6.79 9.22 -20.53
CA PHE A 91 -7.15 8.24 -21.56
C PHE A 91 -7.60 8.91 -22.86
N GLY A 92 -8.39 9.97 -22.77
CA GLY A 92 -8.79 10.78 -23.92
C GLY A 92 -7.60 11.44 -24.62
N ALA A 93 -6.67 12.03 -23.86
CA ALA A 93 -5.46 12.67 -24.38
C ALA A 93 -4.52 11.65 -25.03
N LEU A 94 -4.26 10.50 -24.38
CA LEU A 94 -3.47 9.41 -24.96
C LEU A 94 -4.12 8.90 -26.25
N GLY A 95 -5.43 8.62 -26.21
CA GLY A 95 -6.19 8.18 -27.39
C GLY A 95 -6.13 9.21 -28.54
N TRP A 96 -6.18 10.50 -28.23
CA TRP A 96 -6.02 11.58 -29.21
C TRP A 96 -4.61 11.66 -29.76
N ILE A 97 -3.57 11.66 -28.91
CA ILE A 97 -2.15 11.72 -29.31
C ILE A 97 -1.80 10.55 -30.23
N LEU A 98 -2.18 9.33 -29.83
CA LEU A 98 -1.92 8.11 -30.61
C LEU A 98 -2.69 8.10 -31.95
N ARG A 99 -3.77 8.89 -32.10
CA ARG A 99 -4.56 9.01 -33.34
C ARG A 99 -4.27 10.26 -34.17
N ARG A 100 -3.49 11.23 -33.66
CA ARG A 100 -3.31 12.56 -34.26
C ARG A 100 -2.63 12.54 -35.63
N ARG A 101 -1.77 11.55 -35.92
CA ARG A 101 -1.02 11.45 -37.19
C ARG A 101 -1.45 10.26 -38.05
N ARG A 102 -2.70 10.31 -38.51
CA ARG A 102 -3.41 9.26 -39.27
C ARG A 102 -2.86 8.95 -40.68
N HIS A 103 -1.82 9.63 -41.15
CA HIS A 103 -1.40 9.63 -42.57
C HIS A 103 -0.19 8.74 -42.91
N HIS A 104 0.42 8.04 -41.94
CA HIS A 104 1.55 7.15 -42.22
C HIS A 104 1.12 5.69 -42.47
N PRO A 105 1.75 5.00 -43.44
CA PRO A 105 1.51 3.58 -43.67
C PRO A 105 1.92 2.74 -42.45
N HIS A 106 1.24 1.61 -42.26
CA HIS A 106 1.45 0.72 -41.12
C HIS A 106 2.86 0.09 -41.14
N HIS A 107 3.56 0.15 -40.01
CA HIS A 107 4.86 -0.48 -39.80
C HIS A 107 4.81 -1.36 -38.53
N PHE A 108 4.72 -2.67 -38.75
CA PHE A 108 4.67 -3.68 -37.68
C PHE A 108 5.81 -3.54 -36.66
N GLY A 109 7.05 -3.32 -37.11
CA GLY A 109 8.21 -3.23 -36.23
C GLY A 109 8.13 -2.07 -35.22
N TYR A 110 7.62 -0.91 -35.63
CA TYR A 110 7.46 0.23 -34.71
C TYR A 110 6.28 0.05 -33.76
N SER A 111 5.19 -0.61 -34.19
CA SER A 111 4.08 -0.98 -33.32
C SER A 111 4.50 -2.00 -32.26
N LEU A 112 5.29 -3.02 -32.64
CA LEU A 112 5.84 -4.00 -31.72
C LEU A 112 6.81 -3.35 -30.73
N LEU A 113 7.72 -2.49 -31.22
CA LEU A 113 8.67 -1.77 -30.36
C LEU A 113 7.94 -0.88 -29.35
N ALA A 114 6.90 -0.14 -29.77
CA ALA A 114 6.10 0.67 -28.87
C ALA A 114 5.41 -0.17 -27.79
N LEU A 115 4.86 -1.33 -28.15
CA LEU A 115 4.25 -2.24 -27.19
C LEU A 115 5.28 -2.80 -26.19
N LEU A 116 6.45 -3.22 -26.66
CA LEU A 116 7.53 -3.71 -25.79
C LEU A 116 8.01 -2.63 -24.81
N LEU A 117 8.12 -1.38 -25.27
CA LEU A 117 8.46 -0.25 -24.39
C LEU A 117 7.35 0.05 -23.37
N ALA A 118 6.08 -0.07 -23.78
CA ALA A 118 4.96 0.08 -22.84
C ALA A 118 4.98 -1.01 -21.76
N LEU A 119 5.20 -2.27 -22.16
CA LEU A 119 5.35 -3.38 -21.22
C LEU A 119 6.56 -3.17 -20.29
N GLY A 120 7.68 -2.73 -20.84
CA GLY A 120 8.87 -2.37 -20.06
C GLY A 120 8.62 -1.24 -19.07
N SER A 121 7.78 -0.26 -19.39
CA SER A 121 7.39 0.79 -18.43
C SER A 121 6.59 0.25 -17.25
N VAL A 122 5.71 -0.74 -17.48
CA VAL A 122 4.95 -1.38 -16.40
C VAL A 122 5.89 -2.19 -15.51
N ASP A 123 6.73 -3.04 -16.09
CA ASP A 123 7.67 -3.89 -15.35
C ASP A 123 8.71 -3.07 -14.53
N ALA A 124 9.18 -1.95 -15.09
CA ALA A 124 10.11 -1.05 -14.41
C ALA A 124 9.44 -0.19 -13.31
N SER A 125 8.11 -0.14 -13.25
CA SER A 125 7.39 0.75 -12.31
C SER A 125 7.50 0.25 -10.86
N PRO A 126 7.64 1.16 -9.87
CA PRO A 126 7.62 0.77 -8.45
C PRO A 126 6.30 0.11 -8.05
N ALA A 127 5.18 0.60 -8.60
CA ALA A 127 3.84 0.07 -8.34
C ALA A 127 3.74 -1.42 -8.66
N PHE A 128 4.24 -1.83 -9.83
CA PHE A 128 4.23 -3.24 -10.23
C PHE A 128 5.12 -4.10 -9.33
N ARG A 129 6.27 -3.59 -8.89
CA ARG A 129 7.17 -4.29 -7.97
C ARG A 129 6.53 -4.49 -6.60
N GLN A 130 5.97 -3.45 -6.00
CA GLN A 130 5.30 -3.51 -4.70
C GLN A 130 4.12 -4.50 -4.73
N ILE A 131 3.27 -4.43 -5.75
CA ILE A 131 2.18 -5.41 -5.92
C ILE A 131 2.72 -6.83 -6.08
N THR A 132 3.79 -7.02 -6.86
CA THR A 132 4.37 -8.35 -7.09
C THR A 132 4.99 -8.92 -5.81
N GLU A 133 5.67 -8.09 -5.01
CA GLU A 133 6.24 -8.48 -3.71
C GLU A 133 5.14 -8.84 -2.71
N LEU A 134 4.07 -8.04 -2.66
CA LEU A 134 2.89 -8.31 -1.83
C LEU A 134 2.19 -9.62 -2.22
N VAL A 135 2.01 -9.88 -3.52
CA VAL A 135 1.42 -11.13 -3.99
C VAL A 135 2.33 -12.33 -3.69
N LYS A 136 3.66 -12.16 -3.85
CA LYS A 136 4.64 -13.22 -3.55
C LYS A 136 4.73 -13.53 -2.07
N SER A 137 4.66 -12.53 -1.18
CA SER A 137 4.69 -12.76 0.26
C SER A 137 3.46 -13.52 0.73
N GLN A 138 2.29 -13.20 0.16
CA GLN A 138 1.01 -13.84 0.49
C GLN A 138 0.82 -15.22 -0.14
N SER A 139 1.42 -15.50 -1.31
CA SER A 139 1.30 -16.78 -2.01
C SER A 139 2.32 -17.83 -1.55
N ARG A 140 3.21 -17.48 -0.63
CA ARG A 140 4.21 -18.40 -0.08
C ARG A 140 3.48 -19.35 0.86
N ASP A 141 3.55 -20.65 0.60
CA ASP A 141 3.02 -21.67 1.53
C ASP A 141 3.60 -21.39 2.92
N GLY A 142 2.71 -21.23 3.91
CA GLY A 142 3.10 -20.89 5.28
C GLY A 142 4.08 -21.92 5.82
N ASP A 143 5.17 -21.45 6.40
CA ASP A 143 6.15 -22.33 7.03
C ASP A 143 5.45 -23.12 8.16
N PRO A 144 5.57 -24.46 8.21
CA PRO A 144 4.98 -25.28 9.26
C PRO A 144 5.44 -24.91 10.68
N ASP A 145 6.45 -24.04 10.82
CA ASP A 145 6.98 -23.58 12.10
C ASP A 145 6.02 -22.68 12.90
N PHE A 146 5.04 -22.02 12.27
CA PHE A 146 4.09 -21.18 12.99
C PHE A 146 3.35 -21.96 14.09
N ALA A 147 2.90 -23.17 13.77
CA ALA A 147 2.23 -24.06 14.73
C ALA A 147 3.18 -24.58 15.83
N ALA A 148 4.50 -24.56 15.59
CA ALA A 148 5.50 -24.95 16.58
C ALA A 148 5.80 -23.83 17.58
N TYR A 149 5.75 -22.56 17.15
CA TYR A 149 6.08 -21.41 17.98
C TYR A 149 4.85 -20.71 18.59
N TYR A 150 3.69 -20.79 17.93
CA TYR A 150 2.46 -20.21 18.43
C TYR A 150 1.96 -20.99 19.66
N LYS A 151 1.78 -20.27 20.77
CA LYS A 151 1.20 -20.82 22.01
C LYS A 151 -0.11 -20.11 22.28
N GLU A 152 -1.21 -20.85 22.29
CA GLU A 152 -2.51 -20.29 22.63
C GLU A 152 -2.49 -19.77 24.07
N PRO A 153 -2.72 -18.47 24.30
CA PRO A 153 -2.68 -17.89 25.63
C PRO A 153 -3.89 -18.32 26.46
N SER A 154 -3.72 -18.41 27.78
CA SER A 154 -4.87 -18.56 28.69
C SER A 154 -5.77 -17.33 28.59
N ARG A 155 -7.09 -17.55 28.49
CA ARG A 155 -8.09 -16.48 28.40
C ARG A 155 -8.28 -15.71 29.72
N THR A 156 -7.79 -16.26 30.82
CA THR A 156 -7.94 -15.68 32.16
C THR A 156 -6.62 -15.73 32.91
N ILE A 157 -6.30 -14.63 33.58
CA ILE A 157 -5.21 -14.55 34.55
C ILE A 157 -5.77 -15.01 35.89
N PRO A 158 -5.25 -16.09 36.51
CA PRO A 158 -5.70 -16.50 37.83
C PRO A 158 -5.28 -15.47 38.88
N ASP A 159 -6.23 -15.06 39.74
CA ASP A 159 -6.01 -14.14 40.87
C ASP A 159 -5.27 -12.84 40.52
N PRO A 160 -5.84 -11.97 39.66
CA PRO A 160 -5.19 -10.73 39.23
C PRO A 160 -5.01 -9.78 40.41
N LYS A 161 -3.78 -9.32 40.64
CA LYS A 161 -3.44 -8.39 41.73
C LYS A 161 -3.47 -6.91 41.34
N LEU A 162 -3.37 -6.63 40.05
CA LEU A 162 -3.22 -5.27 39.51
C LEU A 162 -4.13 -5.08 38.31
N ASN A 163 -4.47 -3.81 38.05
CA ASN A 163 -5.08 -3.39 36.79
C ASN A 163 -4.00 -3.22 35.73
N LEU A 164 -4.34 -3.50 34.48
CA LEU A 164 -3.47 -3.30 33.33
C LEU A 164 -4.02 -2.16 32.47
N VAL A 165 -3.21 -1.13 32.24
CA VAL A 165 -3.55 0.02 31.39
C VAL A 165 -2.53 0.08 30.26
N TYR A 166 -3.02 0.02 29.02
CA TYR A 166 -2.21 0.22 27.82
C TYR A 166 -2.44 1.63 27.29
N ILE A 167 -1.34 2.33 26.99
CA ILE A 167 -1.35 3.62 26.31
C ILE A 167 -0.56 3.44 25.02
N TYR A 168 -1.24 3.63 23.89
CA TYR A 168 -0.60 3.61 22.57
C TYR A 168 -0.24 5.04 22.18
N GLY A 169 1.05 5.30 21.99
CA GLY A 169 1.52 6.54 21.39
C GLY A 169 1.48 6.43 19.87
N GLU A 170 0.50 7.08 19.23
CA GLU A 170 0.38 7.08 17.76
C GLU A 170 1.62 7.71 17.13
N SER A 171 2.27 6.97 16.22
CA SER A 171 3.50 7.38 15.53
C SER A 171 4.63 7.84 16.47
N LEU A 172 4.64 7.38 17.73
CA LEU A 172 5.67 7.77 18.70
C LEU A 172 6.96 7.00 18.44
N GLU A 173 8.02 7.71 18.08
CA GLU A 173 9.34 7.14 17.84
C GLU A 173 10.29 7.39 19.02
N ARG A 174 11.25 6.47 19.22
CA ARG A 174 12.26 6.62 20.27
C ARG A 174 13.16 7.86 20.07
N THR A 175 13.34 8.28 18.83
CA THR A 175 14.10 9.48 18.46
C THR A 175 13.52 10.75 19.10
N TYR A 176 12.23 10.78 19.46
CA TYR A 176 11.61 11.95 20.09
C TYR A 176 12.07 12.20 21.53
N PHE A 177 12.80 11.24 22.12
CA PHE A 177 13.45 11.38 23.42
C PHE A 177 14.92 11.81 23.33
N ASP A 178 15.45 11.98 22.12
CA ASP A 178 16.81 12.47 21.89
C ASP A 178 16.84 14.00 21.97
N ASN A 179 17.39 14.53 23.08
CA ASN A 179 17.51 15.96 23.30
C ASN A 179 18.59 16.64 22.45
N GLU A 180 19.52 15.89 21.84
CA GLU A 180 20.46 16.47 20.88
C GLU A 180 19.76 16.76 19.54
N ALA A 181 18.86 15.85 19.12
CA ALA A 181 18.08 16.01 17.90
C ALA A 181 16.83 16.90 18.08
N PHE A 182 16.10 16.71 19.18
CA PHE A 182 14.84 17.39 19.50
C PHE A 182 14.83 17.91 20.95
N PRO A 183 15.45 19.07 21.22
CA PRO A 183 15.53 19.63 22.56
C PRO A 183 14.14 19.83 23.20
N ASP A 184 13.94 19.29 24.40
CA ASP A 184 12.71 19.43 25.21
C ASP A 184 11.41 19.07 24.48
N LEU A 185 11.44 18.11 23.55
CA LEU A 185 10.24 17.66 22.82
C LEU A 185 9.31 16.80 23.71
N THR A 186 9.89 15.94 24.56
CA THR A 186 9.14 14.99 25.39
C THR A 186 9.57 15.03 26.87
N PRO A 187 9.61 16.21 27.54
CA PRO A 187 10.19 16.35 28.87
C PRO A 187 9.49 15.46 29.91
N GLU A 188 8.15 15.43 29.88
CA GLU A 188 7.35 14.72 30.89
C GLU A 188 7.36 13.21 30.65
N LEU A 189 7.20 12.80 29.39
CA LEU A 189 7.25 11.39 29.02
C LEU A 189 8.68 10.83 29.18
N GLY A 190 9.70 11.66 28.93
CA GLY A 190 11.10 11.32 29.15
C GLY A 190 11.44 11.12 30.63
N ALA A 191 10.90 11.96 31.52
CA ALA A 191 11.00 11.76 32.96
C ALA A 191 10.36 10.43 33.39
N LEU A 192 9.13 10.16 32.94
CA LEU A 192 8.44 8.89 33.23
C LEU A 192 9.19 7.67 32.70
N LYS A 193 9.77 7.76 31.50
CA LYS A 193 10.61 6.71 30.91
C LYS A 193 11.83 6.39 31.79
N ASN A 194 12.43 7.39 32.44
CA ASN A 194 13.60 7.19 33.31
C ASN A 194 13.24 6.61 34.69
N GLU A 195 11.99 6.75 35.13
CA GLU A 195 11.48 6.15 36.37
C GLU A 195 10.97 4.71 36.18
N GLY A 196 10.68 4.31 34.94
CA GLY A 196 10.08 3.03 34.58
C GLY A 196 11.04 1.99 33.98
N LEU A 197 10.46 0.88 33.53
CA LEU A 197 11.17 -0.12 32.72
C LEU A 197 11.12 0.31 31.24
N ASP A 198 12.29 0.61 30.68
CA ASP A 198 12.47 1.01 29.28
C ASP A 198 13.02 -0.15 28.44
N PHE A 199 12.31 -0.51 27.37
CA PHE A 199 12.78 -1.48 26.38
C PHE A 199 13.34 -0.73 25.17
N SER A 200 14.67 -0.62 25.10
CA SER A 200 15.38 0.19 24.10
C SER A 200 15.68 -0.53 22.78
N HIS A 201 15.60 -1.86 22.76
CA HIS A 201 15.94 -2.70 21.61
C HIS A 201 14.69 -3.36 21.00
N THR A 202 13.61 -2.61 20.91
CA THR A 202 12.39 -3.02 20.21
C THR A 202 12.52 -2.71 18.72
N GLN A 203 11.90 -3.53 17.88
CA GLN A 203 11.85 -3.33 16.43
C GLN A 203 10.42 -3.58 15.95
N GLN A 204 10.03 -2.83 14.92
CA GLN A 204 8.78 -3.07 14.21
C GLN A 204 8.99 -4.23 13.23
N LEU A 205 8.13 -5.25 13.32
CA LEU A 205 8.18 -6.37 12.40
C LEU A 205 7.33 -6.04 11.14
N PRO A 206 7.61 -6.68 10.00
CA PRO A 206 6.75 -6.57 8.83
C PRO A 206 5.29 -6.93 9.17
N GLY A 207 4.33 -6.13 8.73
CA GLY A 207 2.91 -6.33 9.03
C GLY A 207 2.50 -5.92 10.45
N THR A 208 3.30 -5.08 11.13
CA THR A 208 2.96 -4.45 12.42
C THR A 208 3.06 -2.92 12.37
N ASP A 209 3.12 -2.36 11.17
CA ASP A 209 3.60 -1.01 10.84
C ASP A 209 2.49 0.06 10.73
N TYR A 210 1.24 -0.37 10.78
CA TYR A 210 0.07 0.52 10.82
C TYR A 210 -0.69 0.34 12.13
N THR A 211 -1.42 1.38 12.56
CA THR A 211 -2.03 1.51 13.90
C THR A 211 -2.73 0.22 14.39
N ILE A 212 -3.62 -0.35 13.57
CA ILE A 212 -4.36 -1.56 13.92
C ILE A 212 -3.44 -2.77 14.02
N ALA A 213 -2.45 -2.90 13.14
CA ALA A 213 -1.50 -3.99 13.19
C ALA A 213 -0.58 -3.91 14.42
N GLY A 214 -0.14 -2.72 14.82
CA GLY A 214 0.60 -2.52 16.07
C GLY A 214 -0.23 -2.90 17.30
N MET A 215 -1.53 -2.56 17.31
CA MET A 215 -2.45 -3.01 18.36
C MET A 215 -2.63 -4.53 18.38
N VAL A 216 -2.81 -5.17 17.23
CA VAL A 216 -2.91 -6.65 17.15
C VAL A 216 -1.62 -7.32 17.59
N ALA A 217 -0.47 -6.87 17.10
CA ALA A 217 0.83 -7.44 17.44
C ALA A 217 1.10 -7.34 18.95
N SER A 218 0.79 -6.19 19.56
CA SER A 218 1.00 -5.99 21.01
C SER A 218 0.04 -6.80 21.89
N GLN A 219 -1.22 -6.96 21.47
CA GLN A 219 -2.22 -7.67 22.29
C GLN A 219 -2.25 -9.18 22.04
N CYS A 220 -1.85 -9.62 20.85
CA CYS A 220 -2.03 -10.99 20.40
C CYS A 220 -0.71 -11.71 20.12
N GLY A 221 0.41 -10.99 20.11
CA GLY A 221 1.74 -11.55 19.88
C GLY A 221 1.94 -12.08 18.45
N ILE A 222 1.09 -11.68 17.50
CA ILE A 222 1.15 -12.08 16.09
C ILE A 222 0.93 -10.86 15.18
N PRO A 223 1.64 -10.76 14.04
CA PRO A 223 1.42 -9.70 13.05
C PRO A 223 0.04 -9.82 12.40
N LEU A 224 -0.47 -8.69 11.92
CA LEU A 224 -1.76 -8.64 11.21
C LEU A 224 -1.52 -8.71 9.70
N PHE A 225 -1.64 -9.92 9.15
CA PHE A 225 -1.70 -10.11 7.70
C PHE A 225 -3.16 -10.14 7.24
N ALA A 226 -3.50 -9.36 6.23
CA ALA A 226 -4.82 -9.44 5.60
C ALA A 226 -4.90 -10.73 4.76
N PRO A 227 -5.70 -11.75 5.14
CA PRO A 227 -5.76 -12.97 4.33
C PRO A 227 -6.62 -12.70 3.09
N PHE A 228 -6.14 -13.12 1.92
CA PHE A 228 -6.91 -13.10 0.67
C PHE A 228 -8.06 -14.12 0.62
N GLU A 229 -8.28 -14.91 1.68
CA GLU A 229 -9.44 -15.80 1.73
C GLU A 229 -10.70 -14.99 2.02
N GLY A 230 -11.65 -15.03 1.07
CA GLY A 230 -12.95 -14.33 1.11
C GLY A 230 -13.89 -14.69 2.28
N ASN A 231 -13.38 -15.37 3.31
CA ASN A 231 -14.04 -15.69 4.57
C ASN A 231 -13.26 -15.23 5.81
N ALA A 232 -12.06 -14.63 5.69
CA ALA A 232 -11.26 -14.18 6.84
C ALA A 232 -11.88 -13.01 7.61
N SER A 233 -12.76 -12.23 6.98
CA SER A 233 -13.55 -11.20 7.68
C SER A 233 -14.44 -11.82 8.78
N ALA A 234 -14.85 -13.08 8.61
CA ALA A 234 -15.64 -13.79 9.61
C ALA A 234 -14.79 -14.23 10.82
N SER A 235 -13.52 -14.61 10.63
CA SER A 235 -12.64 -15.00 11.74
C SER A 235 -12.19 -13.79 12.58
N VAL A 236 -11.93 -12.64 11.95
CA VAL A 236 -11.60 -11.38 12.66
C VAL A 236 -12.80 -10.88 13.50
N SER A 237 -14.04 -11.04 13.02
CA SER A 237 -15.26 -10.69 13.78
C SER A 237 -15.48 -11.55 15.04
N SER A 238 -14.87 -12.74 15.09
CA SER A 238 -14.88 -13.60 16.29
C SER A 238 -13.77 -13.22 17.28
N PHE A 239 -12.70 -12.59 16.80
CA PHE A 239 -11.52 -12.23 17.56
C PHE A 239 -11.70 -10.95 18.40
N PHE A 240 -12.37 -9.93 17.87
CA PHE A 240 -12.56 -8.62 18.54
C PHE A 240 -13.87 -8.47 19.32
N ARG A 241 -14.50 -9.56 19.77
CA ARG A 241 -15.90 -9.51 20.20
C ARG A 241 -16.14 -8.82 21.57
N ARG A 242 -15.18 -8.10 22.16
CA ARG A 242 -15.37 -7.38 23.44
C ARG A 242 -14.29 -6.37 23.88
N THR A 243 -13.56 -5.70 23.00
CA THR A 243 -12.58 -4.66 23.39
C THR A 243 -13.20 -3.26 23.29
N SER A 244 -13.44 -2.62 24.44
CA SER A 244 -13.81 -1.19 24.49
C SER A 244 -12.55 -0.36 24.29
N VAL A 245 -12.24 -0.01 23.04
CA VAL A 245 -11.14 0.90 22.70
C VAL A 245 -11.65 2.34 22.78
N TRP A 246 -11.12 3.11 23.72
CA TRP A 246 -11.33 4.55 23.78
C TRP A 246 -10.18 5.23 23.04
N ALA A 247 -10.45 5.79 21.87
CA ALA A 247 -9.53 6.67 21.17
C ALA A 247 -9.72 8.09 21.71
N ILE A 248 -8.69 8.64 22.35
CA ILE A 248 -8.61 10.07 22.64
C ILE A 248 -7.85 10.68 21.47
N PHE A 249 -8.54 11.44 20.62
CA PHE A 249 -7.95 12.26 19.56
C PHE A 249 -7.61 13.65 20.10
#